data_AF-A0A7S3T5K6-F1
#
_entry.id   AF-A0A7S3T5K6-F1
#
_cell.length_a   1.000
_cell.length_b   1.000
_cell.length_c   1.000
_cell.angle_alpha   90.00
_cell.angle_beta   90.00
_cell.angle_gamma   90.00
#
_symmetry.space_group_name_H-M   'P 1'
#
loop_
_entity.id
_entity.type
_entity.pdbx_description
1 polymer ?
#
loop_
_entity_poly.entity_id
_entity_poly.type
_entity_poly.pdbx_seq_one_letter_code
_entity_poly.pdbx_strand_id
1 'polypeptide(L)'
;QRCAFGPALRGLRRLAQLRIISINDVYELHALPHLKTLINSEKPQLVTLCGDFLSPSILSGMDQGASMVATLNRLPITHCCFGNHEADLQLEDIAIRASEFRAKWLNSNLPEFLPEYTSASRRLGGPLGFRPQLPPWDIVTVAGSKGSFRVGLLGLLTSERGIFRTDKMRGLNIQPVLEAAMEWTSKLRKDHGVSHVIALTHQSLAA
;
A
#
# COMPACT_ATOMS: atom_id res chain seq x y z
N GLN A 1 37.56 18.83 -21.70
CA GLN A 1 37.50 19.26 -20.29
C GLN A 1 36.69 18.25 -19.51
N ARG A 2 37.35 17.45 -18.68
CA ARG A 2 36.71 16.53 -17.73
C ARG A 2 36.73 17.21 -16.37
N CYS A 3 35.58 17.60 -15.82
CA CYS A 3 35.51 18.00 -14.43
C CYS A 3 35.57 16.75 -13.56
N ALA A 4 36.76 16.49 -13.01
CA ALA A 4 36.97 15.50 -11.97
C ALA A 4 36.39 16.04 -10.67
N PHE A 5 35.33 15.42 -10.16
CA PHE A 5 34.96 15.55 -8.75
C PHE A 5 35.96 14.73 -7.95
N GLY A 6 36.80 15.41 -7.17
CA GLY A 6 37.82 14.80 -6.32
C GLY A 6 37.24 13.88 -5.22
N PRO A 7 38.02 12.94 -4.68
CA PRO A 7 37.55 12.02 -3.65
C PRO A 7 37.63 12.70 -2.29
N ALA A 8 36.56 13.39 -1.87
CA ALA A 8 36.53 14.04 -0.57
C ALA A 8 35.15 13.99 0.12
N LEU A 9 34.63 12.78 0.39
CA LEU A 9 33.60 12.56 1.41
C LEU A 9 33.78 11.20 2.11
N ARG A 10 35.01 10.86 2.54
CA ARG A 10 35.21 9.84 3.57
C ARG A 10 35.10 10.52 4.94
N GLY A 11 33.90 10.61 5.51
CA GLY A 11 33.79 11.11 6.89
C GLY A 11 32.42 11.55 7.42
N LEU A 12 31.41 11.84 6.59
CA LEU A 12 30.08 12.12 7.14
C LEU A 12 29.40 10.82 7.56
N ARG A 13 29.35 10.56 8.87
CA ARG A 13 28.54 9.50 9.47
C ARG A 13 27.08 9.73 9.07
N ARG A 14 26.58 8.99 8.08
CA ARG A 14 25.18 9.09 7.63
C ARG A 14 24.26 8.67 8.77
N LEU A 15 23.40 9.59 9.22
CA LEU A 15 22.25 9.26 10.04
C LEU A 15 21.41 8.19 9.32
N ALA A 16 20.68 7.38 10.07
CA ALA A 16 19.74 6.43 9.48
C ALA A 16 18.75 7.21 8.60
N GLN A 17 18.72 6.90 7.31
CA GLN A 17 17.90 7.61 6.31
C GLN A 17 16.92 6.62 5.70
N LEU A 18 15.63 6.96 5.71
CA LEU A 18 14.60 6.24 4.97
C LEU A 18 14.30 6.99 3.67
N ARG A 19 14.45 6.32 2.54
CA ARG A 19 14.03 6.84 1.22
C ARG A 19 12.81 6.06 0.76
N ILE A 20 11.81 6.80 0.32
CA ILE A 20 10.53 6.30 -0.15
C ILE A 20 10.30 6.84 -1.55
N ILE A 21 9.94 5.95 -2.47
CA ILE A 21 9.32 6.34 -3.75
C ILE A 21 7.86 5.96 -3.65
N SER A 22 6.96 6.93 -3.70
CA SER A 22 5.52 6.68 -3.68
C SER A 22 4.91 7.03 -5.02
N ILE A 23 4.01 6.15 -5.47
CA ILE A 23 3.15 6.34 -6.63
C ILE A 23 1.70 6.08 -6.20
N ASN A 24 0.75 6.56 -6.99
CA ASN A 24 -0.68 6.33 -6.83
C ASN A 24 -1.33 6.35 -8.23
N ASP A 25 -2.60 5.98 -8.33
CA ASP A 25 -3.43 6.26 -9.51
C ASP A 25 -2.81 5.76 -10.83
N VAL A 26 -2.38 4.50 -10.83
CA VAL A 26 -1.69 3.90 -11.98
C VAL A 26 -2.71 3.26 -12.93
N TYR A 27 -3.19 4.07 -13.86
CA TYR A 27 -4.17 3.62 -14.86
C TYR A 27 -3.54 3.18 -16.18
N GLU A 28 -2.27 3.49 -16.40
CA GLU A 28 -1.56 3.20 -17.64
C GLU A 28 -0.17 2.60 -17.38
N LEU A 29 0.28 1.75 -18.31
CA LEU A 29 1.53 1.00 -18.14
C LEU A 29 2.77 1.73 -18.70
N HIS A 30 2.59 2.77 -19.51
CA HIS A 30 3.66 3.36 -20.33
C HIS A 30 4.79 3.98 -19.48
N ALA A 31 4.47 4.49 -18.29
CA ALA A 31 5.44 5.13 -17.40
C ALA A 31 6.22 4.13 -16.51
N LEU A 32 5.78 2.87 -16.41
CA LEU A 32 6.36 1.88 -15.50
C LEU A 32 7.83 1.54 -15.78
N PRO A 33 8.32 1.49 -17.04
CA PRO A 33 9.76 1.33 -17.30
C PRO A 33 10.62 2.49 -16.78
N HIS A 34 10.12 3.74 -16.87
CA HIS A 34 10.80 4.90 -16.31
C HIS A 34 10.86 4.82 -14.78
N LEU A 35 9.75 4.44 -14.15
CA LEU A 35 9.71 4.19 -12.72
C LEU A 35 10.69 3.08 -12.29
N LYS A 36 10.79 1.97 -13.05
CA LYS A 36 11.76 0.92 -12.76
C LYS A 36 13.20 1.45 -12.79
N THR A 37 13.50 2.30 -13.77
CA THR A 37 14.81 2.95 -13.89
C THR A 37 15.11 3.83 -12.68
N LEU A 38 14.15 4.68 -12.27
CA LEU A 38 14.27 5.52 -11.09
C LEU A 38 14.49 4.70 -9.80
N ILE A 39 13.72 3.63 -9.62
CA ILE A 39 13.87 2.79 -8.43
C ILE A 39 15.26 2.12 -8.40
N ASN A 40 15.74 1.64 -9.56
CA ASN A 40 17.07 1.02 -9.65
C ASN A 40 18.21 2.01 -9.40
N SER A 41 18.05 3.28 -9.81
CA SER A 41 19.05 4.33 -9.58
C SER A 41 19.06 4.79 -8.13
N GLU A 42 17.87 5.05 -7.56
CA GLU A 42 17.73 5.62 -6.22
C GLU A 42 17.82 4.58 -5.11
N LYS A 43 17.56 3.29 -5.40
CA LYS A 43 17.58 2.19 -4.43
C LYS A 43 16.86 2.54 -3.11
N PRO A 44 15.60 2.99 -3.16
CA PRO A 44 14.84 3.32 -1.96
C PRO A 44 14.59 2.07 -1.11
N GLN A 45 14.40 2.24 0.19
CA GLN A 45 13.99 1.13 1.06
C GLN A 45 12.50 0.82 0.92
N LEU A 46 11.69 1.80 0.55
CA LEU A 46 10.26 1.64 0.33
C LEU A 46 9.88 2.13 -1.06
N VAL A 47 9.07 1.32 -1.73
CA VAL A 47 8.33 1.69 -2.93
C VAL A 47 6.87 1.41 -2.66
N THR A 48 6.04 2.45 -2.64
CA THR A 48 4.63 2.37 -2.21
C THR A 48 3.70 2.70 -3.36
N LEU A 49 2.62 1.94 -3.49
CA LEU A 49 1.51 2.17 -4.42
C LEU A 49 0.23 2.49 -3.65
N CYS A 50 -0.15 3.76 -3.60
CA CYS A 50 -1.24 4.26 -2.77
C CYS A 50 -2.59 4.21 -3.51
N GLY A 51 -3.07 3.00 -3.81
CA GLY A 51 -4.40 2.75 -4.37
C GLY A 51 -4.57 3.05 -5.85
N ASP A 52 -5.75 2.70 -6.36
CA ASP A 52 -6.27 3.02 -7.69
C ASP A 52 -5.33 2.55 -8.81
N PHE A 53 -5.20 1.23 -8.91
CA PHE A 53 -4.43 0.59 -9.98
C PHE A 53 -5.21 -0.55 -10.64
N LEU A 54 -6.16 -1.18 -9.96
CA LEU A 54 -6.98 -2.23 -10.58
C LEU A 54 -8.07 -1.67 -11.50
N SER A 55 -8.41 -0.38 -11.42
CA SER A 55 -9.42 0.30 -12.24
C SER A 55 -9.11 1.80 -12.24
N PRO A 56 -9.55 2.61 -13.25
CA PRO A 56 -10.39 2.26 -14.39
C PRO A 56 -9.62 2.11 -15.70
N SER A 57 -8.48 1.42 -15.69
CA SER A 57 -7.76 1.14 -16.93
C SER A 57 -8.61 0.29 -17.90
N ILE A 58 -8.46 0.55 -19.21
CA ILE A 58 -9.13 -0.24 -20.26
C ILE A 58 -8.77 -1.72 -20.14
N LEU A 59 -7.50 -2.00 -19.85
CA LEU A 59 -6.97 -3.35 -19.68
C LEU A 59 -7.68 -4.09 -18.55
N SER A 60 -7.84 -3.42 -17.40
CA SER A 60 -8.58 -3.96 -16.27
C SER A 60 -10.05 -4.21 -16.58
N GLY A 61 -10.67 -3.41 -17.45
CA GLY A 61 -12.03 -3.68 -17.93
C GLY A 61 -12.16 -5.00 -18.69
N MET A 62 -11.08 -5.48 -19.30
CA MET A 62 -11.05 -6.74 -20.06
C MET A 62 -10.67 -7.94 -19.19
N ASP A 63 -9.76 -7.78 -18.24
CA ASP A 63 -9.14 -8.90 -17.50
C ASP A 63 -9.25 -8.81 -15.98
N GLN A 64 -10.06 -7.89 -15.46
CA GLN A 64 -10.26 -7.64 -14.03
C GLN A 64 -8.93 -7.40 -13.28
N GLY A 65 -8.02 -6.67 -13.92
CA GLY A 65 -6.76 -6.19 -13.35
C GLY A 65 -5.62 -7.21 -13.36
N ALA A 66 -5.80 -8.37 -13.99
CA ALA A 66 -4.81 -9.44 -14.01
C ALA A 66 -3.48 -8.99 -14.65
N SER A 67 -3.54 -8.34 -15.83
CA SER A 67 -2.33 -7.86 -16.51
C SER A 67 -1.68 -6.69 -15.79
N MET A 68 -2.46 -5.83 -15.13
CA MET A 68 -1.91 -4.77 -14.28
C MET A 68 -1.09 -5.36 -13.13
N VAL A 69 -1.67 -6.30 -12.37
CA VAL A 69 -0.98 -7.00 -11.28
C VAL A 69 0.28 -7.72 -11.79
N ALA A 70 0.18 -8.44 -12.90
CA ALA A 70 1.32 -9.13 -13.50
C ALA A 70 2.46 -8.17 -13.89
N THR A 71 2.12 -6.97 -14.38
CA THR A 71 3.09 -5.94 -14.78
C THR A 71 3.72 -5.27 -13.56
N LEU A 72 2.91 -4.84 -12.58
CA LEU A 72 3.38 -4.22 -11.33
C LEU A 72 4.27 -5.18 -10.53
N ASN A 73 4.00 -6.49 -10.57
CA ASN A 73 4.85 -7.53 -9.99
C ASN A 73 6.29 -7.59 -10.57
N ARG A 74 6.57 -6.89 -11.69
CA ARG A 74 7.92 -6.72 -12.26
C ARG A 74 8.67 -5.53 -11.66
N LEU A 75 7.97 -4.63 -10.99
CA LEU A 75 8.52 -3.53 -10.22
C LEU A 75 8.82 -4.01 -8.80
N PRO A 76 9.84 -3.46 -8.12
CA PRO A 76 10.14 -3.81 -6.73
C PRO A 76 9.24 -2.99 -5.79
N ILE A 77 7.92 -3.03 -6.02
CA ILE A 77 6.94 -2.40 -5.12
C ILE A 77 6.97 -3.18 -3.81
N THR A 78 7.06 -2.46 -2.70
CA THR A 78 7.15 -3.05 -1.36
C THR A 78 5.78 -3.18 -0.72
N HIS A 79 4.94 -2.15 -0.87
CA HIS A 79 3.65 -2.06 -0.21
C HIS A 79 2.63 -1.39 -1.13
N CYS A 80 1.36 -1.72 -0.95
CA CYS A 80 0.24 -0.96 -1.48
C CYS A 80 -0.89 -0.84 -0.46
N CYS A 81 -1.85 0.02 -0.76
CA CYS A 81 -3.15 0.06 -0.08
C CYS A 81 -4.26 0.08 -1.14
N PHE A 82 -5.51 -0.04 -0.68
CA PHE A 82 -6.67 0.20 -1.53
C PHE A 82 -6.83 1.69 -1.85
N GLY A 83 -7.32 1.95 -3.05
CA GLY A 83 -8.05 3.15 -3.41
C GLY A 83 -9.52 2.83 -3.71
N ASN A 84 -10.30 3.86 -4.04
CA ASN A 84 -11.73 3.69 -4.26
C ASN A 84 -12.07 2.91 -5.54
N HIS A 85 -11.22 2.96 -6.57
CA HIS A 85 -11.47 2.28 -7.83
C HIS A 85 -11.25 0.77 -7.76
N GLU A 86 -10.54 0.25 -6.76
CA GLU A 86 -10.56 -1.19 -6.50
C GLU A 86 -11.98 -1.71 -6.26
N ALA A 87 -12.90 -0.88 -5.75
CA ALA A 87 -14.31 -1.22 -5.60
C ALA A 87 -15.08 -1.40 -6.92
N ASP A 88 -14.48 -1.11 -8.08
CA ASP A 88 -15.14 -1.33 -9.36
C ASP A 88 -15.16 -2.82 -9.74
N LEU A 89 -14.27 -3.64 -9.15
CA LEU A 89 -14.17 -5.08 -9.36
C LEU A 89 -15.03 -5.88 -8.37
N GLN A 90 -15.36 -7.13 -8.69
CA GLN A 90 -16.01 -8.04 -7.74
C GLN A 90 -15.07 -8.37 -6.57
N LEU A 91 -15.62 -8.64 -5.39
CA LEU A 91 -14.81 -8.98 -4.22
C LEU A 91 -13.96 -10.23 -4.46
N GLU A 92 -14.48 -11.20 -5.21
CA GLU A 92 -13.76 -12.40 -5.62
C GLU A 92 -12.54 -12.06 -6.50
N ASP A 93 -12.71 -11.15 -7.47
CA ASP A 93 -11.61 -10.71 -8.33
C ASP A 93 -10.55 -9.98 -7.51
N ILE A 94 -10.96 -9.09 -6.61
CA ILE A 94 -10.06 -8.38 -5.69
C ILE A 94 -9.29 -9.39 -4.83
N ALA A 95 -9.96 -10.41 -4.32
CA ALA A 95 -9.33 -11.45 -3.51
C ALA A 95 -8.29 -12.26 -4.32
N ILE A 96 -8.59 -12.57 -5.58
CA ILE A 96 -7.64 -13.23 -6.48
C ILE A 96 -6.45 -12.29 -6.78
N ARG A 97 -6.71 -11.04 -7.16
CA ARG A 97 -5.65 -10.04 -7.45
C ARG A 97 -4.76 -9.80 -6.24
N ALA A 98 -5.33 -9.71 -5.04
CA ALA A 98 -4.58 -9.58 -3.81
C ALA A 98 -3.68 -10.80 -3.53
N SER A 99 -4.13 -12.01 -3.89
CA SER A 99 -3.33 -13.24 -3.77
C SER A 99 -2.19 -13.33 -4.78
N GLU A 100 -2.34 -12.70 -5.95
CA GLU A 100 -1.34 -12.66 -7.02
C GLU A 100 -0.33 -11.52 -6.83
N PHE A 101 -0.69 -10.46 -6.10
CA PHE A 101 0.16 -9.30 -5.88
C PHE A 101 1.31 -9.60 -4.92
N ARG A 102 2.55 -9.36 -5.34
CA ARG A 102 3.76 -9.73 -4.57
C ARG A 102 4.12 -8.75 -3.46
N ALA A 103 3.70 -7.49 -3.60
CA ALA A 103 3.91 -6.49 -2.56
C ALA A 103 2.94 -6.72 -1.40
N LYS A 104 3.28 -6.20 -0.21
CA LYS A 104 2.38 -6.28 0.95
C LYS A 104 1.20 -5.33 0.74
N TRP A 105 0.01 -5.88 0.53
CA TRP A 105 -1.21 -5.10 0.46
C TRP A 105 -1.76 -4.86 1.85
N LEU A 106 -1.65 -3.62 2.33
CA LEU A 106 -2.07 -3.24 3.68
C LEU A 106 -3.52 -2.78 3.71
N ASN A 107 -4.23 -3.17 4.76
CA ASN A 107 -5.62 -2.79 5.01
C ASN A 107 -5.87 -2.52 6.50
N SER A 108 -5.87 -1.26 6.90
CA SER A 108 -5.97 -0.85 8.29
C SER A 108 -7.40 -0.46 8.71
N ASN A 109 -8.34 -0.26 7.78
CA ASN A 109 -9.67 0.27 8.10
C ASN A 109 -10.86 -0.46 7.43
N LEU A 110 -10.66 -1.64 6.84
CA LEU A 110 -11.75 -2.56 6.47
C LEU A 110 -11.69 -3.81 7.38
N PRO A 111 -12.40 -3.84 8.53
CA PRO A 111 -12.37 -4.96 9.46
C PRO A 111 -12.63 -6.30 8.78
N GLU A 112 -13.53 -6.32 7.82
CA GLU A 112 -13.95 -7.48 7.04
C GLU A 112 -12.83 -8.20 6.27
N PHE A 113 -11.74 -7.51 5.96
CA PHE A 113 -10.58 -8.08 5.26
C PHE A 113 -9.42 -8.39 6.22
N LEU A 114 -9.60 -8.16 7.52
CA LEU A 114 -8.60 -8.53 8.52
C LEU A 114 -8.59 -10.05 8.76
N PRO A 115 -7.41 -10.67 8.96
CA PRO A 115 -7.30 -12.10 9.25
C PRO A 115 -8.12 -12.54 10.47
N GLU A 116 -8.14 -11.71 11.51
CA GLU A 116 -8.86 -11.99 12.76
C GLU A 116 -10.38 -12.03 12.54
N TYR A 117 -10.93 -11.09 11.77
CA TYR A 117 -12.36 -10.98 11.50
C TYR A 117 -12.87 -12.11 10.57
N THR A 118 -12.11 -12.43 9.52
CA THR A 118 -12.48 -13.48 8.55
C THR A 118 -12.48 -14.89 9.17
N SER A 119 -11.65 -15.12 10.19
CA SER A 119 -11.65 -16.38 10.95
C SER A 119 -12.94 -16.63 11.74
N ALA A 120 -13.61 -15.56 12.18
CA ALA A 120 -14.91 -15.60 12.85
C ALA A 120 -16.07 -15.67 11.83
N SER A 121 -15.99 -14.93 10.72
CA SER A 121 -17.03 -14.90 9.68
C SER A 121 -17.17 -16.23 8.92
N ARG A 122 -16.07 -16.96 8.66
CA ARG A 122 -16.13 -18.34 8.11
C ARG A 122 -16.89 -19.33 9.00
N ARG A 123 -16.90 -19.12 10.32
CA ARG A 123 -17.66 -19.97 11.26
C ARG A 123 -19.16 -19.67 11.23
N LEU A 124 -19.57 -18.51 10.72
CA LEU A 124 -20.94 -18.01 10.75
C LEU A 124 -21.65 -18.09 9.39
N GLY A 125 -21.04 -18.74 8.38
CA GLY A 125 -21.67 -18.94 7.06
C GLY A 125 -22.07 -17.62 6.38
N GLY A 126 -21.29 -16.55 6.60
CA GLY A 126 -21.66 -15.20 6.19
C GLY A 126 -21.90 -15.06 4.67
N PRO A 127 -22.88 -14.26 4.23
CA PRO A 127 -23.36 -14.20 2.84
C PRO A 127 -22.41 -13.53 1.83
N LEU A 128 -21.15 -13.25 2.20
CA LEU A 128 -20.31 -12.26 1.51
C LEU A 128 -19.09 -12.85 0.77
N GLY A 129 -19.13 -14.14 0.41
CA GLY A 129 -18.20 -14.73 -0.57
C GLY A 129 -16.72 -14.81 -0.14
N PHE A 130 -15.86 -15.02 -1.14
CA PHE A 130 -14.41 -15.13 -0.98
C PHE A 130 -13.78 -13.74 -0.88
N ARG A 131 -13.11 -13.46 0.25
CA ARG A 131 -12.54 -12.14 0.57
C ARG A 131 -11.02 -12.22 0.75
N PRO A 132 -10.29 -11.13 0.44
CA PRO A 132 -8.87 -11.07 0.73
C PRO A 132 -8.64 -11.07 2.26
N GLN A 133 -7.53 -11.66 2.70
CA GLN A 133 -7.06 -11.57 4.07
C GLN A 133 -5.77 -10.76 4.08
N LEU A 134 -5.84 -9.52 4.56
CA LEU A 134 -4.79 -8.54 4.38
C LEU A 134 -4.29 -8.03 5.73
N PRO A 135 -2.96 -7.92 5.92
CA PRO A 135 -2.41 -7.43 7.17
C PRO A 135 -2.80 -5.95 7.40
N PRO A 136 -3.13 -5.57 8.64
CA PRO A 136 -3.47 -4.19 8.96
C PRO A 136 -2.29 -3.24 8.95
N TRP A 137 -1.07 -3.76 9.05
CA TRP A 137 0.14 -2.97 9.10
C TRP A 137 1.36 -3.83 8.73
N ASP A 138 2.48 -3.16 8.50
CA ASP A 138 3.80 -3.78 8.49
C ASP A 138 4.79 -2.93 9.30
N ILE A 139 5.92 -3.51 9.70
CA ILE A 139 7.00 -2.76 10.37
C ILE A 139 8.30 -2.97 9.61
N VAL A 140 8.92 -1.86 9.21
CA VAL A 140 10.19 -1.85 8.51
C VAL A 140 11.28 -1.26 9.41
N THR A 141 12.37 -2.00 9.54
CA THR A 141 13.55 -1.56 10.32
C THR A 141 14.54 -0.86 9.40
N VAL A 142 14.83 0.40 9.67
CA VAL A 142 15.78 1.21 8.91
C VAL A 142 17.09 1.27 9.68
N ALA A 143 18.11 0.57 9.15
CA ALA A 143 19.45 0.58 9.73
C ALA A 143 20.23 1.84 9.33
N GLY A 144 20.97 2.42 10.27
CA GLY A 144 21.95 3.46 10.00
C GLY A 144 23.23 3.25 10.82
N SER A 145 24.23 4.10 10.55
CA SER A 145 25.57 3.96 11.14
C SER A 145 25.63 4.15 12.66
N LYS A 146 24.57 4.70 13.28
CA LYS A 146 24.47 4.96 14.73
C LYS A 146 23.32 4.20 15.41
N GLY A 147 22.68 3.27 14.70
CA GLY A 147 21.52 2.52 15.21
C GLY A 147 20.44 2.33 14.15
N SER A 148 19.45 1.51 14.48
CA SER A 148 18.26 1.27 13.65
C SER A 148 17.03 1.89 14.29
N PHE A 149 16.08 2.34 13.47
CA PHE A 149 14.75 2.72 13.92
C PHE A 149 13.66 1.91 13.21
N ARG A 150 12.53 1.71 13.87
CA ARG A 150 11.39 0.94 13.34
C ARG A 150 10.31 1.90 12.87
N VAL A 151 9.82 1.68 11.65
CA VAL A 151 8.75 2.46 11.04
C VAL A 151 7.55 1.55 10.80
N GLY A 152 6.40 1.92 11.34
CA GLY A 152 5.13 1.26 11.06
C GLY A 152 4.52 1.78 9.77
N LEU A 153 3.90 0.90 9.00
CA LEU A 153 3.18 1.22 7.76
C LEU A 153 1.71 0.85 7.92
N LEU A 154 0.81 1.75 7.53
CA LEU A 154 -0.65 1.55 7.51
C LEU A 154 -1.17 1.70 6.08
N GLY A 155 -2.24 1.01 5.71
CA GLY A 155 -2.92 1.16 4.42
C GLY A 155 -4.38 1.55 4.64
N LEU A 156 -4.77 2.75 4.24
CA LEU A 156 -6.07 3.33 4.59
C LEU A 156 -6.86 3.71 3.33
N LEU A 157 -8.02 3.10 3.18
CA LEU A 157 -8.99 3.43 2.14
C LEU A 157 -9.83 4.63 2.59
N THR A 158 -10.14 5.57 1.69
CA THR A 158 -11.08 6.65 1.98
C THR A 158 -12.43 6.12 2.51
N SER A 159 -12.93 6.77 3.56
CA SER A 159 -14.28 6.56 4.09
C SER A 159 -15.26 7.64 3.62
N GLU A 160 -14.88 8.43 2.60
CA GLU A 160 -15.71 9.51 2.05
C GLU A 160 -16.95 8.96 1.36
N ARG A 161 -18.11 9.59 1.61
CA ARG A 161 -19.37 9.17 1.01
C ARG A 161 -19.43 9.65 -0.44
N GLY A 162 -19.80 8.74 -1.36
CA GLY A 162 -20.07 9.08 -2.76
C GLY A 162 -18.87 9.00 -3.71
N ILE A 163 -17.67 8.71 -3.20
CA ILE A 163 -16.46 8.52 -4.03
C ILE A 163 -16.44 7.17 -4.76
N PHE A 164 -17.17 6.18 -4.24
CA PHE A 164 -17.30 4.86 -4.86
C PHE A 164 -18.35 4.87 -5.97
N ARG A 165 -17.97 4.39 -7.18
CA ARG A 165 -18.88 4.32 -8.34
C ARG A 165 -19.89 3.18 -8.23
N THR A 166 -19.48 2.06 -7.64
CA THR A 166 -20.30 0.86 -7.51
C THR A 166 -20.63 0.56 -6.06
N ASP A 167 -21.52 -0.41 -5.85
CA ASP A 167 -21.88 -0.90 -4.54
C ASP A 167 -21.02 -2.09 -4.04
N LYS A 168 -19.99 -2.52 -4.76
CA LYS A 168 -19.28 -3.77 -4.45
C LYS A 168 -18.43 -3.72 -3.17
N MET A 169 -17.92 -2.54 -2.81
CA MET A 169 -17.39 -2.27 -1.45
C MET A 169 -18.38 -1.47 -0.59
N ARG A 170 -19.50 -1.05 -1.16
CA ARG A 170 -20.55 -0.31 -0.44
C ARG A 170 -21.30 -1.29 0.45
N GLY A 171 -21.34 -0.97 1.74
CA GLY A 171 -21.91 -1.87 2.76
C GLY A 171 -20.86 -2.68 3.51
N LEU A 172 -19.59 -2.66 3.08
CA LEU A 172 -18.48 -2.96 3.98
C LEU A 172 -18.34 -1.83 5.00
N ASN A 173 -18.01 -2.17 6.23
CA ASN A 173 -17.76 -1.19 7.27
C ASN A 173 -16.38 -0.54 7.09
N ILE A 174 -16.29 0.50 6.27
CA ILE A 174 -15.06 1.29 6.15
C ILE A 174 -14.94 2.22 7.36
N GLN A 175 -14.03 1.90 8.28
CA GLN A 175 -13.81 2.72 9.47
C GLN A 175 -13.25 4.11 9.09
N PRO A 176 -13.60 5.16 9.84
CA PRO A 176 -13.06 6.50 9.62
C PRO A 176 -11.53 6.49 9.64
N VAL A 177 -10.93 7.08 8.60
CA VAL A 177 -9.47 7.00 8.36
C VAL A 177 -8.65 7.47 9.56
N LEU A 178 -9.02 8.62 10.15
CA LEU A 178 -8.27 9.20 11.27
C LEU A 178 -8.35 8.31 12.52
N GLU A 179 -9.54 7.78 12.83
CA GLU A 179 -9.75 6.92 13.99
C GLU A 179 -8.92 5.64 13.89
N ALA A 180 -9.01 4.94 12.75
CA ALA A 180 -8.21 3.74 12.48
C ALA A 180 -6.71 4.03 12.52
N ALA A 181 -6.27 5.14 11.93
CA ALA A 181 -4.86 5.54 11.94
C ALA A 181 -4.33 5.78 13.35
N MET A 182 -5.11 6.47 14.19
CA MET A 182 -4.75 6.75 15.60
C MET A 182 -4.70 5.47 16.44
N GLU A 183 -5.69 4.59 16.28
CA GLU A 183 -5.73 3.30 16.98
C GLU A 183 -4.48 2.47 16.67
N TRP A 184 -4.21 2.23 15.38
CA TRP A 184 -3.05 1.44 14.97
C TRP A 184 -1.75 2.10 15.33
N THR A 185 -1.63 3.43 15.23
CA THR A 185 -0.42 4.16 15.64
C THR A 185 -0.13 3.97 17.12
N SER A 186 -1.16 4.08 17.98
CA SER A 186 -1.04 3.86 19.42
C SER A 186 -0.56 2.43 19.72
N LYS A 187 -1.19 1.44 19.08
CA LYS A 187 -0.85 0.02 19.21
C LYS A 187 0.58 -0.28 18.75
N LEU A 188 0.99 0.21 17.58
CA LEU A 188 2.33 0.01 17.02
C LEU A 188 3.43 0.63 17.89
N ARG A 189 3.18 1.81 18.46
CA ARG A 189 4.12 2.46 19.38
C ARG A 189 4.25 1.68 20.69
N LYS A 190 3.11 1.30 21.28
CA LYS A 190 3.05 0.61 22.58
C LYS A 190 3.60 -0.82 22.51
N ASP A 191 3.14 -1.61 21.55
CA ASP A 191 3.37 -3.06 21.52
C ASP A 191 4.62 -3.43 20.73
N HIS A 192 5.05 -2.56 19.81
CA HIS A 192 6.18 -2.84 18.91
C HIS A 192 7.30 -1.79 18.96
N GLY A 193 7.22 -0.75 19.79
CA GLY A 193 8.29 0.24 19.94
C GLY A 193 8.64 0.95 18.62
N VAL A 194 7.66 1.09 17.73
CA VAL A 194 7.80 1.86 16.49
C VAL A 194 7.99 3.33 16.82
N SER A 195 8.97 4.00 16.21
CA SER A 195 9.23 5.42 16.46
C SER A 195 8.44 6.35 15.53
N HIS A 196 8.13 5.89 14.32
CA HIS A 196 7.42 6.64 13.29
C HIS A 196 6.38 5.76 12.62
N VAL A 197 5.24 6.32 12.25
CA VAL A 197 4.22 5.63 11.45
C VAL A 197 4.00 6.39 10.16
N ILE A 198 3.96 5.67 9.05
CA ILE A 198 3.68 6.21 7.71
C ILE A 198 2.38 5.59 7.24
N ALA A 199 1.41 6.45 6.92
CA ALA A 199 0.14 6.05 6.37
C ALA A 199 0.19 6.11 4.84
N LEU A 200 -0.04 4.99 4.18
CA LEU A 200 -0.42 4.93 2.78
C LEU A 200 -1.92 5.21 2.72
N THR A 201 -2.31 6.33 2.14
CA THR A 201 -3.71 6.73 2.07
C THR A 201 -4.11 6.99 0.64
N HIS A 202 -5.37 6.70 0.34
CA HIS A 202 -6.01 7.12 -0.90
C HIS A 202 -7.13 8.09 -0.53
N GLN A 203 -6.78 9.36 -0.35
CA GLN A 203 -7.67 10.43 0.11
C GLN A 203 -7.48 11.69 -0.73
N SER A 204 -8.56 12.46 -0.89
CA SER A 204 -8.50 13.82 -1.41
C SER A 204 -7.71 14.71 -0.44
N LEU A 205 -6.84 15.56 -0.98
CA LEU A 205 -6.27 16.67 -0.22
C LEU A 205 -7.32 17.78 -0.15
N ALA A 206 -7.59 18.30 1.05
CA ALA A 206 -8.38 19.53 1.17
C ALA A 206 -7.64 20.67 0.44
N ALA A 207 -8.35 21.35 -0.47
CA ALA A 207 -7.85 22.51 -1.19
C ALA A 207 -7.82 23.76 -0.31
#